data_AF-A0A0S2I087-F1
#
_entry.id   AF-A0A0S2I087-F1
#
_cell.length_a   1.000
_cell.length_b   1.000
_cell.length_c   1.000
_cell.angle_alpha   90.00
_cell.angle_beta   90.00
_cell.angle_gamma   90.00
#
_symmetry.space_group_name_H-M   'P 1'
#
loop_
_entity.id
_entity.type
_entity.pdbx_description
1 polymer ?
#
loop_
_entity_poly.entity_id
_entity_poly.type
_entity_poly.pdbx_seq_one_letter_code
_entity_poly.pdbx_strand_id
1 'polypeptide(L)' 'MKINQFSKYIFWSYEEDSDLPEQEVIKRVLSYGEVQDLIKLSDILSESLINKVISAWQEKEKFAKRINFFQKIILEQ' A
#
# COMPACT_ATOMS: atom_id res chain seq x y z
N MET A 1 -10.09 2.81 -5.72
CA MET A 1 -10.66 2.47 -4.41
C MET A 1 -10.73 3.70 -3.51
N LYS A 2 -11.71 3.69 -2.59
CA LYS A 2 -11.84 4.70 -1.54
C LYS A 2 -10.65 4.66 -0.59
N ILE A 3 -10.11 5.84 -0.28
CA ILE A 3 -8.92 5.98 0.57
C ILE A 3 -9.21 6.25 2.04
N ASN A 4 -10.46 6.58 2.39
CA ASN A 4 -10.91 6.86 3.77
C ASN A 4 -10.72 5.71 4.76
N GLN A 5 -10.44 4.51 4.25
CA GLN A 5 -10.13 3.34 5.05
C GLN A 5 -8.68 3.30 5.56
N PHE A 6 -7.78 4.13 5.04
CA PHE A 6 -6.38 4.22 5.47
C PHE A 6 -6.13 5.48 6.28
N SER A 7 -5.01 5.50 7.00
CA SER A 7 -4.59 6.66 7.78
C SER A 7 -4.53 7.93 6.92
N LYS A 8 -5.22 9.00 7.37
CA LYS A 8 -5.38 10.26 6.64
C LYS A 8 -4.07 10.88 6.17
N TYR A 9 -2.99 10.74 6.95
CA TYR A 9 -1.69 11.34 6.62
C TYR A 9 -1.05 10.72 5.35
N ILE A 10 -1.38 9.48 4.98
CA ILE A 10 -0.89 8.83 3.75
C ILE A 10 -1.42 9.56 2.50
N PHE A 11 -2.62 10.12 2.62
CA PHE A 11 -3.36 10.78 1.54
C PHE A 11 -3.73 12.23 1.88
N TRP A 12 -2.94 12.90 2.72
CA TRP A 12 -3.19 14.26 3.21
C TRP A 12 -3.50 15.32 2.13
N SER A 13 -3.04 15.10 0.90
CA SER A 13 -3.24 15.98 -0.25
C SER A 13 -4.53 15.70 -1.04
N TYR A 14 -5.30 14.70 -0.64
CA TYR A 14 -6.53 14.27 -1.32
C TYR A 14 -7.76 14.57 -0.44
N GLU A 15 -8.89 14.79 -1.08
CA GLU A 15 -10.18 14.85 -0.38
C GLU A 15 -10.50 13.48 0.24
N GLU A 16 -11.14 13.46 1.40
CA GLU A 16 -11.35 12.24 2.19
C GLU A 16 -12.09 11.14 1.41
N ASP A 17 -13.01 11.53 0.52
CA ASP A 17 -13.81 10.61 -0.30
C ASP A 17 -13.23 10.34 -1.69
N SER A 18 -11.97 10.72 -1.93
CA SER A 18 -11.30 10.49 -3.21
C SER A 18 -11.28 9.01 -3.57
N ASP A 19 -11.52 8.74 -4.85
CA ASP A 19 -11.36 7.41 -5.43
C ASP A 19 -10.07 7.37 -6.23
N LEU A 20 -9.07 6.63 -5.73
CA LEU A 20 -7.75 6.55 -6.35
C LEU A 20 -7.51 5.19 -7.00
N PRO A 21 -6.74 5.12 -8.11
CA PRO A 21 -6.30 3.85 -8.66
C PRO A 21 -5.61 2.99 -7.59
N GLU A 22 -5.94 1.70 -7.54
CA GLU A 22 -5.39 0.77 -6.53
C GLU A 22 -3.86 0.77 -6.52
N GLN A 23 -3.25 0.90 -7.70
CA GLN A 23 -1.78 0.98 -7.83
C GLN A 23 -1.18 2.15 -7.05
N GLU A 24 -1.84 3.30 -7.06
CA GLU A 24 -1.38 4.49 -6.33
C GLU A 24 -1.60 4.33 -4.82
N VAL A 25 -2.71 3.72 -4.43
CA VAL A 25 -2.97 3.39 -3.03
C VAL A 25 -1.92 2.41 -2.50
N ILE A 26 -1.63 1.33 -3.23
CA ILE A 26 -0.60 0.34 -2.86
C ILE A 26 0.75 1.04 -2.65
N LYS A 27 1.22 1.83 -3.63
CA LYS A 27 2.51 2.52 -3.52
C LYS A 27 2.56 3.44 -2.31
N ARG A 28 1.52 4.25 -2.08
CA ARG A 28 1.48 5.22 -0.97
C ARG A 28 1.44 4.52 0.39
N VAL A 29 0.61 3.50 0.54
CA VAL A 29 0.51 2.72 1.79
C VAL A 29 1.83 1.99 2.06
N LEU A 30 2.45 1.37 1.06
CA LEU A 30 3.78 0.75 1.23
C LEU A 30 4.88 1.76 1.58
N SER A 31 4.78 2.99 1.07
CA SER A 31 5.76 4.05 1.32
C SER A 31 5.65 4.64 2.72
N TYR A 32 4.42 4.93 3.16
CA TYR A 32 4.17 5.81 4.32
C TYR A 32 3.24 5.20 5.38
N GLY A 33 2.51 4.13 5.06
CA GLY A 33 1.53 3.54 5.97
C GLY A 33 2.15 2.93 7.21
N GLU A 34 1.35 2.84 8.26
CA GLU A 34 1.67 2.11 9.48
C GLU A 34 1.36 0.62 9.32
N VAL A 35 1.77 -0.19 10.31
CA VAL A 35 1.55 -1.65 10.26
C VAL A 35 0.06 -2.00 10.08
N GLN A 36 -0.84 -1.26 10.72
CA GLN A 36 -2.29 -1.46 10.55
C GLN A 36 -2.75 -1.16 9.12
N ASP A 37 -2.23 -0.11 8.48
CA ASP A 37 -2.54 0.21 7.09
C ASP A 37 -2.03 -0.87 6.13
N LEU A 38 -0.85 -1.42 6.42
CA LEU A 38 -0.27 -2.51 5.65
C LEU A 38 -1.13 -3.79 5.75
N ILE A 39 -1.52 -4.20 6.96
CA ILE A 39 -2.42 -5.36 7.15
C ILE A 39 -3.74 -5.12 6.42
N LYS A 40 -4.30 -3.91 6.55
CA LYS A 40 -5.54 -3.56 5.86
C LYS A 40 -5.39 -3.62 4.34
N LEU A 41 -4.24 -3.23 3.80
CA LEU A 41 -3.94 -3.33 2.38
C LEU A 41 -3.98 -4.79 1.90
N SER A 42 -3.42 -5.73 2.67
CA SER A 42 -3.46 -7.17 2.34
C SER A 42 -4.86 -7.78 2.49
N ASP A 43 -5.70 -7.26 3.40
CA ASP A 43 -7.06 -7.75 3.57
C ASP A 43 -7.99 -7.35 2.42
N ILE A 44 -7.76 -6.17 1.83
CA ILE A 44 -8.65 -5.61 0.80
C ILE A 44 -8.22 -6.04 -0.60
N LEU A 45 -6.91 -6.11 -0.86
CA LEU A 45 -6.37 -6.33 -2.20
C LEU A 45 -5.68 -7.69 -2.29
N SER A 46 -5.89 -8.38 -3.41
CA SER A 46 -5.23 -9.66 -3.64
C SER A 46 -3.71 -9.53 -3.67
N GLU A 47 -3.02 -10.49 -3.09
CA GLU A 47 -1.55 -10.58 -3.10
C GLU A 47 -0.99 -10.49 -4.53
N SER A 48 -1.63 -11.15 -5.50
CA SER A 48 -1.22 -11.12 -6.91
C SER A 48 -1.16 -9.70 -7.49
N LEU A 49 -2.18 -8.88 -7.20
CA LEU A 49 -2.22 -7.48 -7.62
C LEU A 49 -1.10 -6.67 -6.95
N ILE A 50 -0.90 -6.85 -5.64
CA ILE A 50 0.11 -6.10 -4.89
C ILE A 50 1.51 -6.44 -5.42
N ASN A 51 1.81 -7.73 -5.60
CA ASN A 51 3.08 -8.18 -6.17
C ASN A 51 3.29 -7.67 -7.60
N LYS A 52 2.23 -7.63 -8.42
CA LYS A 52 2.29 -7.02 -9.76
C LYS A 52 2.68 -5.54 -9.69
N VAL A 53 2.06 -4.77 -8.81
CA VAL A 53 2.38 -3.34 -8.64
C VAL A 53 3.80 -3.14 -8.13
N ILE A 54 4.22 -3.90 -7.12
CA ILE A 54 5.61 -3.86 -6.60
C ILE A 54 6.60 -4.20 -7.71
N SER A 55 6.33 -5.22 -8.53
CA SER A 55 7.24 -5.64 -9.61
C SER A 55 7.45 -4.54 -10.66
N ALA A 56 6.39 -3.81 -11.00
CA ALA A 56 6.38 -2.74 -12.00
C ALA A 56 6.85 -1.37 -11.45
N TRP A 57 7.07 -1.26 -10.14
CA TRP A 57 7.42 0.00 -9.51
C TRP A 57 8.92 0.31 -9.63
N GLN A 58 9.24 1.32 -10.43
CA GLN A 58 10.62 1.75 -10.73
C GLN A 58 11.43 2.13 -9.47
N GLU A 59 10.80 2.81 -8.51
CA GLU A 59 11.48 3.34 -7.32
C GLU A 59 11.37 2.45 -6.08
N LYS A 60 10.96 1.18 -6.25
CA LYS A 60 10.73 0.24 -5.14
C LYS A 60 11.95 0.06 -4.24
N GLU A 61 13.17 0.24 -4.76
CA GLU A 61 14.40 0.13 -3.97
C GLU A 61 14.48 1.13 -2.82
N LYS A 62 13.91 2.34 -2.99
CA LYS A 62 13.83 3.35 -1.92
C LYS A 62 13.05 2.84 -0.70
N PHE A 63 12.10 1.93 -0.94
CA PHE A 63 11.22 1.36 0.07
C PHE A 63 11.51 -0.12 0.33
N ALA A 64 12.67 -0.64 -0.10
CA ALA A 64 13.00 -2.07 -0.06
C ALA A 64 12.82 -2.70 1.32
N LYS A 65 13.19 -2.01 2.40
CA LYS A 65 13.00 -2.51 3.78
C LYS A 65 11.51 -2.71 4.12
N ARG A 66 10.68 -1.74 3.77
CA ARG A 66 9.22 -1.78 4.01
C ARG A 66 8.55 -2.84 3.14
N ILE A 67 8.93 -2.91 1.86
CA ILE A 67 8.44 -3.93 0.94
C ILE A 67 8.81 -5.33 1.42
N ASN A 68 10.06 -5.55 1.83
CA ASN A 68 10.50 -6.85 2.36
C ASN A 68 9.77 -7.21 3.65
N PHE A 69 9.57 -6.26 4.56
CA PHE A 69 8.77 -6.48 5.76
C PHE A 69 7.33 -6.88 5.40
N PHE A 70 6.70 -6.13 4.50
CA PHE A 70 5.35 -6.42 4.04
C PHE A 70 5.24 -7.82 3.42
N GLN A 71 6.13 -8.15 2.48
CA GLN A 71 6.11 -9.44 1.79
C GLN A 71 6.37 -10.62 2.73
N LYS A 72 7.28 -10.48 3.70
CA LYS A 72 7.68 -11.62 4.55
C LYS A 72 6.86 -11.79 5.82
N ILE A 73 6.31 -10.71 6.34
CA ILE A 73 5.66 -10.71 7.65
C ILE A 73 4.16 -10.56 7.53
N ILE A 74 3.67 -9.81 6.56
CA ILE A 74 2.25 -9.53 6.42
C ILE A 74 1.61 -10.45 5.38
N LEU A 75 2.24 -10.64 4.21
CA LEU A 75 1.68 -11.50 3.16
C LEU A 75 1.87 -13.01 3.40
N GLU A 76 2.83 -13.43 4.22
CA GLU A 76 3.03 -14.86 4.58
C GLU A 76 2.11 -15.34 5.73
N GLN A 77 1.18 -14.50 6.22
CA GLN A 77 0.20 -14.86 7.26
C GLN A 77 -1.05 -15.55 6.70
#